data_AF-A0AAD4M7X2-F1
#
_entry.id   AF-A0AAD4M7X2-F1
#
_cell.length_a   1.000
_cell.length_b   1.000
_cell.length_c   1.000
_cell.angle_alpha   90.00
_cell.angle_beta   90.00
_cell.angle_gamma   90.00
#
_symmetry.space_group_name_H-M   'P 1'
#
loop_
_entity.id
_entity.type
_entity.pdbx_description
1 polymer ?
#
loop_
_entity_poly.entity_id
_entity_poly.type
_entity_poly.pdbx_seq_one_letter_code
_entity_poly.pdbx_strand_id
1 'polypeptide(L)'
;MSHDFHGCIVIFGNGRVAGFSCEPVSFVSKVVVDAYKNFEMVKVYKPGKVAIVLQGRQAGKKVVVIKQLDDGTKERPYPHAIVAGIERYPRKVTKRMGAKKLARRSKVKPFIKVVNYSHLFPTRYSVELEGLKGVLSTETFKEPSQREDSKKQIKKLLEDRYTNGKNKWFFQPLRF
;
A
#
# COMPACT_ATOMS: atom_id res chain seq x y z
N MET A 1 -14.45 20.93 -42.50
CA MET A 1 -14.31 20.61 -43.93
C MET A 1 -13.50 19.32 -44.02
N SER A 2 -14.23 18.23 -44.21
CA SER A 2 -13.78 16.85 -44.34
C SER A 2 -12.97 16.69 -45.62
N HIS A 3 -11.72 16.26 -45.50
CA HIS A 3 -10.98 15.70 -46.62
C HIS A 3 -11.13 14.18 -46.54
N ASP A 4 -11.96 13.66 -47.45
CA ASP A 4 -12.15 12.25 -47.73
C ASP A 4 -10.86 11.66 -48.33
N PHE A 5 -10.30 10.63 -47.68
CA PHE A 5 -9.36 9.73 -48.33
C PHE A 5 -10.02 8.36 -48.48
N HIS A 6 -10.52 8.10 -49.69
CA HIS A 6 -10.93 6.79 -50.15
C HIS A 6 -9.70 5.89 -50.27
N GLY A 7 -9.56 4.93 -49.35
CA GLY A 7 -8.64 3.81 -49.47
C GLY A 7 -9.41 2.53 -49.76
N CYS A 8 -9.57 2.19 -51.05
CA CYS A 8 -10.18 0.95 -51.49
C CYS A 8 -9.09 -0.14 -51.58
N ILE A 9 -9.13 -1.16 -50.72
CA ILE A 9 -8.29 -2.35 -50.84
C ILE A 9 -9.05 -3.39 -51.65
N VAL A 10 -8.51 -3.72 -52.84
CA VAL A 10 -9.03 -4.79 -53.71
C VAL A 10 -8.35 -6.09 -53.32
N ILE A 11 -9.11 -7.08 -52.86
CA ILE A 11 -8.62 -8.45 -52.62
C ILE A 11 -9.03 -9.33 -53.80
N PHE A 12 -8.05 -9.94 -54.47
CA PHE A 12 -8.25 -10.94 -55.51
C PHE A 12 -8.49 -12.32 -54.88
N GLY A 13 -9.61 -12.96 -55.24
CA GLY A 13 -9.90 -14.35 -54.87
C GLY A 13 -11.16 -14.90 -55.55
N ASN A 14 -10.97 -15.68 -56.62
CA ASN A 14 -11.88 -16.65 -57.25
C ASN A 14 -13.40 -16.32 -57.29
N GLY A 15 -13.80 -15.51 -58.27
CA GLY A 15 -14.93 -15.88 -59.14
C GLY A 15 -16.37 -15.81 -58.63
N ARG A 16 -16.67 -15.16 -57.49
CA ARG A 16 -18.04 -14.70 -57.18
C ARG A 16 -18.00 -13.38 -56.41
N VAL A 17 -18.78 -12.41 -56.89
CA VAL A 17 -19.09 -11.17 -56.19
C VAL A 17 -19.90 -11.52 -54.94
N ALA A 18 -19.29 -11.39 -53.76
CA ALA A 18 -19.98 -11.44 -52.48
C ALA A 18 -19.84 -10.05 -51.84
N GLY A 19 -20.96 -9.53 -51.35
CA GLY A 19 -21.16 -8.11 -51.08
C GLY A 19 -20.22 -7.48 -50.05
N PHE A 20 -20.21 -6.15 -50.09
CA PHE A 20 -19.62 -5.29 -49.08
C PHE A 20 -20.31 -5.52 -47.73
N SER A 21 -19.73 -6.35 -46.85
CA SER A 21 -19.97 -6.21 -45.42
C SER A 21 -18.99 -5.18 -44.89
N CYS A 22 -19.47 -3.94 -44.81
CA CYS A 22 -18.79 -2.87 -44.09
C CYS A 22 -18.88 -3.19 -42.60
N GLU A 23 -17.90 -3.92 -42.05
CA GLU A 23 -17.80 -4.05 -40.60
C GLU A 23 -17.33 -2.70 -40.03
N PRO A 24 -18.05 -2.14 -39.03
CA PRO A 24 -17.80 -0.78 -38.59
C PRO A 24 -16.42 -0.67 -37.92
N VAL A 25 -15.65 0.33 -38.38
CA VAL A 25 -14.32 0.77 -37.88
C VAL A 25 -14.35 1.20 -36.38
N SER A 26 -15.49 1.09 -35.70
CA SER A 26 -15.66 1.37 -34.28
C SER A 26 -15.12 0.26 -33.36
N PHE A 27 -14.89 -0.95 -33.87
CA PHE A 27 -14.40 -2.06 -33.03
C PHE A 27 -12.87 -2.00 -32.78
N VAL A 28 -12.08 -1.65 -33.79
CA VAL A 28 -10.62 -1.52 -33.68
C VAL A 28 -10.25 -0.32 -32.78
N SER A 29 -11.03 0.75 -32.84
CA SER A 29 -10.84 1.96 -32.03
C SER A 29 -11.01 1.69 -30.53
N LYS A 30 -11.93 0.81 -30.13
CA LYS A 30 -12.17 0.45 -28.72
C LYS A 30 -11.01 -0.34 -28.13
N VAL A 31 -10.52 -1.35 -28.83
CA VAL A 31 -9.40 -2.20 -28.36
C VAL A 31 -8.12 -1.39 -28.16
N VAL A 32 -7.86 -0.44 -29.06
CA VAL A 32 -6.67 0.43 -28.97
C VAL A 32 -6.84 1.48 -27.86
N VAL A 33 -8.01 2.13 -27.74
CA VAL A 33 -8.27 3.12 -26.67
C VAL A 33 -8.30 2.47 -25.28
N ASP A 34 -8.80 1.23 -25.16
CA ASP A 34 -8.82 0.48 -23.90
C ASP A 34 -7.42 0.00 -23.48
N ALA A 35 -6.49 -0.20 -24.42
CA ALA A 35 -5.09 -0.53 -24.14
C ALA A 35 -4.29 0.66 -23.58
N TYR A 36 -4.62 1.90 -23.95
CA TYR A 36 -3.96 3.11 -23.45
C TYR A 36 -4.62 3.72 -22.19
N LYS A 37 -5.76 3.18 -21.74
CA LYS A 37 -6.49 3.70 -20.57
C LYS A 37 -5.96 3.22 -19.20
N ASN A 38 -4.94 2.36 -19.17
CA ASN A 38 -4.43 1.73 -17.94
C ASN A 38 -2.94 1.99 -17.65
N PHE A 39 -2.38 3.09 -18.16
CA PHE A 39 -1.18 3.67 -17.54
C PHE A 39 -1.58 4.62 -16.40
N GLU A 40 -2.37 4.11 -15.44
CA GLU A 40 -2.47 4.79 -14.15
C GLU A 40 -1.07 4.79 -13.52
N MET A 41 -0.53 5.97 -13.20
CA MET A 41 0.71 6.08 -12.43
C MET A 41 0.58 5.24 -11.16
N VAL A 42 1.41 4.19 -11.05
CA VAL A 42 1.31 3.22 -9.96
C VAL A 42 1.62 3.92 -8.64
N LYS A 43 0.57 4.20 -7.86
CA LYS A 43 0.72 4.77 -6.51
C LYS A 43 1.60 3.87 -5.65
N VAL A 44 2.74 4.40 -5.20
CA VAL A 44 3.74 3.66 -4.41
C VAL A 44 3.20 3.30 -3.01
N TYR A 45 2.42 4.21 -2.42
CA TYR A 45 1.86 4.08 -1.09
C TYR A 45 0.48 3.44 -1.11
N LYS A 46 0.45 2.12 -1.29
CA LYS A 46 -0.77 1.31 -1.14
C LYS A 46 -0.93 0.82 0.30
N PRO A 47 -2.17 0.59 0.79
CA PRO A 47 -2.39 -0.03 2.08
C PRO A 47 -1.69 -1.40 2.15
N GLY A 48 -0.97 -1.67 3.24
CA GLY A 48 -0.14 -2.86 3.42
C GLY A 48 1.29 -2.73 2.89
N LYS A 49 1.68 -1.60 2.28
CA LYS A 49 3.09 -1.33 1.95
C LYS A 49 3.88 -0.90 3.17
N VAL A 50 5.14 -1.32 3.23
CA VAL A 50 6.07 -0.93 4.29
C VAL A 50 6.84 0.30 3.86
N ALA A 51 6.98 1.25 4.78
CA ALA A 51 7.81 2.43 4.62
C ALA A 51 8.70 2.62 5.86
N ILE A 52 9.70 3.47 5.75
CA ILE A 52 10.54 3.91 6.87
C ILE A 52 10.27 5.39 7.11
N VAL A 53 10.17 5.80 8.37
CA VAL A 53 10.00 7.21 8.71
C VAL A 53 11.36 7.91 8.66
N LEU A 54 11.44 9.03 7.94
CA LEU A 54 12.66 9.81 7.78
C LEU A 54 12.84 10.86 8.89
N GLN A 55 11.75 11.47 9.35
CA GLN A 55 11.81 12.65 10.23
C GLN A 55 10.95 12.54 11.51
N GLY A 56 11.36 13.31 12.52
CA GLY A 56 10.69 13.43 13.83
C GLY A 56 11.07 12.33 14.82
N ARG A 57 10.37 12.28 15.97
CA ARG A 57 10.68 11.34 17.07
C ARG A 57 10.73 9.86 16.68
N GLN A 58 9.98 9.47 15.64
CA GLN A 58 9.92 8.08 15.16
C GLN A 58 10.79 7.84 13.92
N ALA A 59 11.77 8.70 13.65
CA ALA A 59 12.72 8.51 12.56
C ALA A 59 13.46 7.16 12.66
N GLY A 60 13.77 6.56 11.51
CA GLY A 60 14.40 5.24 11.40
C GLY A 60 13.50 4.06 11.79
N LYS A 61 12.22 4.31 12.15
CA LYS A 61 11.27 3.25 12.47
C LYS A 61 10.53 2.80 11.22
N LYS A 62 10.34 1.48 11.14
CA LYS A 62 9.56 0.80 10.10
C LYS A 62 8.08 0.93 10.41
N VAL A 63 7.32 1.28 9.38
CA VAL A 63 5.88 1.51 9.45
C VAL A 63 5.17 0.78 8.31
N VAL A 64 3.91 0.44 8.53
CA VAL A 64 2.99 -0.05 7.51
C VAL A 64 1.97 1.05 7.23
N VAL A 65 1.75 1.32 5.95
CA VAL A 65 0.69 2.22 5.49
C VAL A 65 -0.65 1.51 5.64
N ILE A 66 -1.58 2.12 6.38
CA ILE A 66 -2.91 1.56 6.62
C ILE A 66 -3.94 2.25 5.74
N LYS A 67 -3.91 3.58 5.72
CA LYS A 67 -4.80 4.40 4.90
C LYS A 67 -4.00 5.50 4.22
N GLN A 68 -4.21 5.62 2.91
CA GLN A 68 -3.73 6.72 2.08
C GLN A 68 -4.77 7.84 2.07
N LEU A 69 -4.32 9.09 2.18
CA LEU A 69 -5.13 10.30 2.09
C LEU A 69 -4.41 11.24 1.13
N ASP A 70 -4.65 11.03 -0.17
CA ASP A 70 -3.95 11.74 -1.24
C ASP A 70 -4.52 13.15 -1.45
N ASP A 71 -5.84 13.32 -1.28
CA ASP A 71 -6.54 14.59 -1.53
C ASP A 71 -6.47 15.59 -0.36
N GLY A 72 -5.74 15.22 0.71
CA GLY A 72 -5.68 16.00 1.95
C GLY A 72 -7.01 16.00 2.72
N THR A 73 -6.98 16.56 3.92
CA THR A 73 -8.17 16.79 4.75
C THR A 73 -8.27 18.27 5.10
N LYS A 74 -9.45 18.74 5.53
CA LYS A 74 -9.64 20.15 5.96
C LYS A 74 -8.63 20.57 7.04
N GLU A 75 -8.23 19.65 7.91
CA GLU A 75 -7.22 19.89 8.95
C GLU A 75 -5.78 19.91 8.40
N ARG A 76 -5.53 19.16 7.31
CA ARG A 76 -4.19 18.97 6.72
C ARG A 76 -4.28 18.91 5.20
N PRO A 77 -4.01 20.03 4.49
CA PRO A 77 -4.20 20.11 3.04
C PRO A 77 -3.13 19.36 2.24
N TYR A 78 -2.08 18.82 2.89
CA TYR A 78 -1.01 18.08 2.24
C TYR A 78 -1.33 16.57 2.15
N PRO A 79 -0.78 15.86 1.16
CA PRO A 79 -0.99 14.44 1.01
C PRO A 79 -0.27 13.67 2.13
N HIS A 80 -1.00 12.77 2.79
CA HIS A 80 -0.50 12.08 3.98
C HIS A 80 -1.05 10.67 4.11
N ALA A 81 -0.39 9.87 4.93
CA ALA A 81 -0.81 8.52 5.26
C ALA A 81 -1.02 8.34 6.77
N ILE A 82 -2.01 7.52 7.11
CA ILE A 82 -2.14 6.93 8.43
C ILE A 82 -1.27 5.68 8.45
N VAL A 83 -0.30 5.69 9.36
CA VAL A 83 0.69 4.62 9.49
C VAL A 83 0.68 4.01 10.88
N ALA A 84 0.93 2.71 10.95
CA ALA A 84 1.25 2.01 12.19
C ALA A 84 2.66 1.45 12.12
N GLY A 85 3.43 1.61 13.19
CA GLY A 85 4.81 1.14 13.23
C GLY A 85 5.22 0.58 14.58
N ILE A 86 6.49 0.19 14.65
CA ILE A 86 7.10 -0.35 15.85
C ILE A 86 8.04 0.69 16.45
N GLU A 87 7.75 1.16 17.66
CA GLU A 87 8.64 2.08 18.39
C GLU A 87 9.77 1.28 19.06
N ARG A 88 9.38 0.22 19.78
CA ARG A 88 10.30 -0.72 20.44
C ARG A 88 10.19 -2.10 19.77
N TYR A 89 11.27 -2.48 19.09
CA TYR A 89 11.41 -3.77 18.43
C TYR A 89 11.60 -4.93 19.41
N PRO A 90 11.16 -6.15 19.03
CA PRO A 90 11.47 -7.34 19.80
C PRO A 90 12.99 -7.59 19.80
N ARG A 91 13.51 -8.09 20.92
CA ARG A 91 14.94 -8.40 21.06
C ARG A 91 15.21 -9.81 20.53
N LYS A 92 16.42 -10.03 19.99
CA LYS A 92 16.87 -11.35 19.54
C LYS A 92 16.64 -12.43 20.61
N VAL A 93 16.02 -13.52 20.19
CA VAL A 93 15.74 -14.71 21.00
C VAL A 93 16.71 -15.82 20.62
N THR A 94 17.16 -16.61 21.58
CA THR A 94 18.05 -17.76 21.38
C THR A 94 17.48 -18.99 22.07
N LYS A 95 17.78 -20.20 21.57
CA LYS A 95 17.26 -21.48 22.09
C LYS A 95 17.52 -21.71 23.60
N ARG A 96 18.61 -21.17 24.15
CA ARG A 96 18.99 -21.30 25.56
C ARG A 96 18.14 -20.49 26.55
N MET A 97 17.23 -19.63 26.08
CA MET A 97 16.46 -18.76 26.97
C MET A 97 15.24 -19.49 27.54
N GLY A 98 15.01 -19.34 28.85
CA GLY A 98 13.78 -19.81 29.49
C GLY A 98 12.53 -19.01 29.07
N ALA A 99 11.36 -19.60 29.25
CA ALA A 99 10.06 -19.07 28.80
C ALA A 99 9.78 -17.63 29.29
N LYS A 100 10.08 -17.32 30.56
CA LYS A 100 9.90 -15.97 31.13
C LYS A 100 10.70 -14.89 30.39
N LYS A 101 11.95 -15.20 30.03
CA LYS A 101 12.84 -14.27 29.30
C LYS A 101 12.41 -14.12 27.84
N LEU A 102 11.92 -15.20 27.24
CA LEU A 102 11.38 -15.24 25.89
C LEU A 102 10.16 -14.31 25.76
N ALA A 103 9.17 -14.48 26.65
CA ALA A 103 7.98 -13.64 26.68
C ALA A 103 8.32 -12.15 26.86
N ARG A 104 9.29 -11.80 27.71
CA ARG A 104 9.71 -10.41 27.89
C ARG A 104 10.41 -9.81 26.66
N ARG A 105 11.14 -10.63 25.87
CA ARG A 105 11.87 -10.17 24.67
C ARG A 105 11.00 -10.07 23.43
N SER A 106 9.94 -10.87 23.33
CA SER A 106 9.00 -10.86 22.22
C SER A 106 8.00 -9.69 22.27
N LYS A 107 7.88 -8.97 23.40
CA LYS A 107 6.98 -7.82 23.55
C LYS A 107 7.33 -6.70 22.58
N VAL A 108 6.31 -6.21 21.88
CA VAL A 108 6.43 -5.09 20.93
C VAL A 108 5.70 -3.86 21.46
N LYS A 109 6.26 -2.66 21.26
CA LYS A 109 5.56 -1.39 21.52
C LYS A 109 5.18 -0.75 20.18
N PRO A 110 3.91 -0.82 19.76
CA PRO A 110 3.48 -0.16 18.53
C PRO A 110 3.25 1.34 18.74
N PHE A 111 3.27 2.09 17.64
CA PHE A 111 2.78 3.45 17.58
C PHE A 111 1.90 3.64 16.35
N ILE A 112 1.02 4.63 16.44
CA ILE A 112 0.16 5.07 15.35
C ILE A 112 0.47 6.54 15.12
N LYS A 113 0.59 6.95 13.85
CA LYS A 113 0.86 8.34 13.50
C LYS A 113 0.28 8.68 12.14
N VAL A 114 -0.06 9.95 11.94
CA VAL A 114 -0.31 10.51 10.61
C VAL A 114 0.97 11.17 10.12
N VAL A 115 1.42 10.80 8.93
CA VAL A 115 2.73 11.21 8.38
C VAL A 115 2.56 11.68 6.95
N ASN A 116 3.19 12.81 6.60
CA ASN A 116 3.28 13.30 5.22
C ASN A 116 4.13 12.31 4.39
N TYR A 117 3.76 12.08 3.13
CA TYR A 117 4.53 11.20 2.23
C TYR A 117 6.00 11.60 2.05
N SER A 118 6.32 12.89 2.14
CA SER A 118 7.71 13.37 2.04
C SER A 118 8.59 12.86 3.18
N HIS A 119 7.98 12.52 4.33
CA HIS A 119 8.69 12.01 5.50
C HIS A 119 8.70 10.47 5.55
N LEU A 120 8.26 9.82 4.48
CA LEU A 120 8.27 8.38 4.33
C LEU A 120 9.26 7.99 3.23
N PHE A 121 10.08 7.00 3.53
CA PHE A 121 10.89 6.31 2.54
C PHE A 121 10.18 5.03 2.14
N PRO A 122 9.70 4.90 0.89
CA PRO A 122 8.99 3.72 0.44
C PRO A 122 9.95 2.55 0.35
N THR A 123 9.47 1.35 0.70
CA THR A 123 10.26 0.13 0.57
C THR A 123 9.56 -0.87 -0.32
N ARG A 124 10.32 -1.81 -0.87
CA ARG A 124 9.79 -2.90 -1.69
C ARG A 124 8.83 -3.83 -0.92
N TYR A 125 9.02 -3.94 0.39
CA TYR A 125 8.31 -4.92 1.21
C TYR A 125 6.84 -4.57 1.42
N SER A 126 6.01 -5.60 1.52
CA SER A 126 4.62 -5.52 1.94
C SER A 126 4.40 -6.36 3.20
N VAL A 127 3.45 -5.91 4.02
CA VAL A 127 2.93 -6.63 5.18
C VAL A 127 1.41 -6.54 5.11
N GLU A 128 0.77 -7.66 4.76
CA GLU A 128 -0.68 -7.73 4.63
C GLU A 128 -1.35 -7.83 6.00
N LEU A 129 -1.69 -6.68 6.59
CA LEU A 129 -2.43 -6.59 7.86
C LEU A 129 -3.93 -6.56 7.61
N GLU A 130 -4.51 -7.72 7.30
CA GLU A 130 -5.96 -7.87 7.04
C GLU A 130 -6.82 -7.31 8.18
N GLY A 131 -6.40 -7.47 9.43
CA GLY A 131 -7.13 -6.98 10.61
C GLY A 131 -6.96 -5.50 10.98
N LEU A 132 -6.21 -4.69 10.19
CA LEU A 132 -6.02 -3.25 10.49
C LEU A 132 -6.77 -2.33 9.52
N LYS A 133 -7.34 -2.86 8.44
CA LYS A 133 -8.17 -2.09 7.52
C LYS A 133 -9.48 -1.74 8.25
N GLY A 134 -9.61 -0.49 8.69
CA GLY A 134 -10.82 0.03 9.36
C GLY A 134 -10.64 0.35 10.84
N VAL A 135 -9.62 -0.19 11.52
CA VAL A 135 -9.35 0.12 12.94
C VAL A 135 -8.90 1.57 13.13
N LEU A 136 -8.17 2.12 12.16
CA LEU A 136 -7.61 3.47 12.24
C LEU A 136 -8.30 4.42 11.27
N SER A 137 -9.17 5.26 11.81
CA SER A 137 -9.74 6.42 11.12
C SER A 137 -9.06 7.71 11.58
N THR A 138 -9.33 8.83 10.89
CA THR A 138 -8.88 10.16 11.32
C THR A 138 -9.44 10.56 12.69
N GLU A 139 -10.60 10.03 13.07
CA GLU A 139 -11.28 10.31 14.34
C GLU A 139 -10.58 9.67 15.53
N THR A 140 -9.96 8.49 15.33
CA THR A 140 -9.15 7.82 16.38
C THR A 140 -8.02 8.68 16.91
N PHE A 141 -7.64 9.76 16.20
CA PHE A 141 -6.64 10.70 16.65
C PHE A 141 -7.18 11.82 17.53
N LYS A 142 -8.49 12.07 17.63
CA LYS A 142 -9.01 13.16 18.46
C LYS A 142 -9.05 12.76 19.93
N GLU A 143 -9.57 11.56 20.19
CA GLU A 143 -9.71 11.04 21.56
C GLU A 143 -8.52 10.18 22.00
N PRO A 144 -7.92 10.44 23.18
CA PRO A 144 -6.77 9.68 23.67
C PRO A 144 -7.13 8.22 24.02
N SER A 145 -8.34 7.96 24.49
CA SER A 145 -8.84 6.61 24.82
C SER A 145 -8.81 5.69 23.60
N GLN A 146 -9.35 6.15 22.47
CA GLN A 146 -9.37 5.40 21.21
C GLN A 146 -7.97 5.11 20.67
N ARG A 147 -7.01 6.03 20.87
CA ARG A 147 -5.59 5.81 20.51
C ARG A 147 -4.98 4.67 21.30
N GLU A 148 -5.33 4.52 22.58
CA GLU A 148 -4.81 3.46 23.43
C GLU A 148 -5.38 2.10 23.03
N ASP A 149 -6.68 2.03 22.76
CA ASP A 149 -7.33 0.79 22.35
C ASP A 149 -6.86 0.31 20.99
N SER A 150 -6.69 1.23 20.05
CA SER A 150 -6.07 0.95 18.74
C SER A 150 -4.64 0.40 18.88
N LYS A 151 -3.83 0.96 19.80
CA LYS A 151 -2.48 0.44 20.08
C LYS A 151 -2.51 -0.96 20.68
N LYS A 152 -3.47 -1.27 21.56
CA LYS A 152 -3.62 -2.61 22.15
C LYS A 152 -3.96 -3.63 21.06
N GLN A 153 -4.84 -3.29 20.12
CA GLN A 153 -5.20 -4.16 18.98
C GLN A 153 -4.00 -4.39 18.05
N ILE A 154 -3.30 -3.32 17.63
CA ILE A 154 -2.10 -3.45 16.79
C ILE A 154 -1.02 -4.28 17.49
N LYS A 155 -0.87 -4.11 18.80
CA LYS A 155 0.12 -4.85 19.59
C LYS A 155 -0.11 -6.36 19.48
N LYS A 156 -1.34 -6.82 19.70
CA LYS A 156 -1.72 -8.24 19.60
C LYS A 156 -1.37 -8.79 18.21
N LEU A 157 -1.83 -8.11 17.16
CA LEU A 157 -1.59 -8.50 15.76
C LEU A 157 -0.10 -8.58 15.39
N LEU A 158 0.72 -7.68 15.90
CA LEU A 158 2.17 -7.67 15.64
C LEU A 158 2.90 -8.76 16.44
N GLU A 159 2.50 -9.01 17.68
CA GLU A 159 3.07 -10.08 18.52
C GLU A 159 2.75 -11.47 17.96
N ASP A 160 1.53 -11.67 17.44
CA ASP A 160 1.11 -12.92 16.79
C ASP A 160 1.94 -13.18 15.52
N ARG A 161 2.14 -12.15 14.68
CA ARG A 161 2.99 -12.28 13.47
C ARG A 161 4.44 -12.56 13.77
N TYR A 162 4.98 -11.93 14.82
CA TYR A 162 6.35 -12.17 15.23
C TYR A 162 6.55 -13.62 15.70
N THR A 163 5.58 -14.15 16.46
CA THR A 163 5.59 -15.54 16.92
C THR A 163 5.51 -16.52 15.75
N ASN A 164 4.73 -16.19 14.72
CA ASN A 164 4.65 -16.94 13.47
C ASN A 164 5.91 -16.83 12.58
N GLY A 165 6.88 -15.98 12.94
CA GLY A 165 8.13 -15.82 12.19
C GLY A 165 7.99 -15.16 10.81
N LYS A 166 6.84 -14.54 10.52
CA LYS A 166 6.58 -13.84 9.25
C LYS A 166 7.25 -12.46 9.26
N ASN A 167 7.61 -11.95 8.07
CA ASN A 167 8.15 -10.60 7.88
C ASN A 167 9.37 -10.27 8.77
N LYS A 168 10.37 -11.16 8.82
CA LYS A 168 11.59 -11.00 9.65
C LYS A 168 12.24 -9.62 9.51
N TRP A 169 12.31 -9.09 8.29
CA TRP A 169 12.88 -7.77 8.04
C TRP A 169 12.11 -6.66 8.76
N PHE A 170 10.78 -6.72 8.84
CA PHE A 170 9.97 -5.68 9.49
C PHE A 170 10.25 -5.58 11.00
N PHE A 171 10.49 -6.72 11.66
CA PHE A 171 10.75 -6.79 13.09
C PHE A 171 12.22 -6.55 13.49
N GLN A 172 13.12 -6.51 12.51
CA GLN A 172 14.52 -6.15 12.76
C GLN A 172 14.67 -4.62 12.79
N PRO A 173 15.36 -4.07 13.81
CA PRO A 173 15.65 -2.64 13.83
C PRO A 173 16.56 -2.27 12.65
N LEU A 174 16.34 -1.09 12.08
CA LEU A 174 17.28 -0.50 11.12
C LEU A 174 18.49 0.02 11.90
N ARG A 175 19.69 -0.30 11.43
CA ARG A 175 20.95 0.20 11.98
C ARG A 175 21.47 1.27 11.03
N PHE A 176 21.63 2.49 11.54
CA PHE A 176 22.16 3.65 10.87
C PHE A 176 22.92 4.48 11.91
#